data_AF-K7NIH8-F1
#
_entry.id   AF-K7NIH8-F1
#
_cell.length_a   1.000
_cell.length_b   1.000
_cell.length_c   1.000
_cell.angle_alpha   90.00
_cell.angle_beta   90.00
_cell.angle_gamma   90.00
#
_symmetry.space_group_name_H-M   'P 1'
#
loop_
_entity.id
_entity.type
_entity.pdbx_description
1 polymer ?
#
loop_
_entity_poly.entity_id
_entity_poly.type
_entity_poly.pdbx_seq_one_letter_code
_entity_poly.pdbx_strand_id
1 'polypeptide(L)'
;FRLKVHKSPRGIIPPMPRAYGWNRKPVKFSLTTPCGDHQIYARYLSDMDRPVETEGYQMAPINYVEEGWMEFDAGRFVVEEKGDNPGNIEFCMREWEGGNWKSGLVLEGVTILPRERAE
;
A
#
# COMPACT_ATOMS: atom_id res chain seq x y z
N PHE A 1 -3.71 8.04 -0.41
CA PHE A 1 -2.25 8.10 -0.57
C PHE A 1 -1.81 6.98 -1.49
N ARG A 2 -0.66 7.13 -2.14
CA ARG A 2 -0.02 6.08 -2.93
C ARG A 2 1.24 5.59 -2.24
N LEU A 3 1.48 4.29 -2.31
CA LEU A 3 2.67 3.67 -1.76
C LEU A 3 3.57 3.17 -2.88
N LYS A 4 4.81 3.67 -2.97
CA LYS A 4 5.76 3.28 -4.02
C LYS A 4 6.74 2.23 -3.51
N VAL A 5 6.67 1.04 -4.11
CA VAL A 5 7.31 -0.18 -3.64
C VAL A 5 8.08 -0.85 -4.78
N HIS A 6 9.22 -1.42 -4.44
CA HIS A 6 10.02 -2.24 -5.35
C HIS A 6 10.40 -3.55 -4.68
N LYS A 7 10.50 -4.61 -5.49
CA LYS A 7 11.09 -5.87 -5.07
C LYS A 7 12.55 -5.89 -5.49
N SER A 8 13.45 -5.84 -4.51
CA SER A 8 14.90 -5.79 -4.71
C SER A 8 15.33 -6.52 -5.99
N PRO A 9 15.71 -5.79 -7.06
CA PRO A 9 16.16 -6.37 -8.30
C PRO A 9 17.62 -6.80 -8.14
N ARG A 10 18.10 -7.67 -9.03
CA ARG A 10 19.54 -7.94 -9.10
C ARG A 10 20.27 -6.62 -9.41
N GLY A 11 21.04 -6.10 -8.46
CA GLY A 11 22.16 -5.19 -8.74
C GLY A 11 22.00 -3.69 -8.48
N ILE A 12 20.83 -3.16 -8.08
CA ILE A 12 20.70 -1.71 -7.85
C ILE A 12 21.14 -1.29 -6.44
N ILE A 13 20.97 -2.17 -5.43
CA ILE A 13 21.42 -1.92 -4.05
C ILE A 13 22.09 -3.18 -3.48
N PRO A 14 23.42 -3.33 -3.57
CA PRO A 14 24.16 -4.36 -2.84
C PRO A 14 24.22 -4.04 -1.34
N PRO A 15 23.94 -4.98 -0.40
CA PRO A 15 23.56 -6.37 -0.55
C PRO A 15 22.10 -6.60 -0.10
N MET A 16 21.11 -6.07 -0.82
CA MET A 16 19.71 -6.35 -0.47
C MET A 16 19.33 -7.78 -0.91
N PRO A 17 18.88 -8.66 0.01
CA PRO A 17 18.47 -10.02 -0.35
C PRO A 17 17.31 -9.99 -1.35
N ARG A 18 17.21 -11.03 -2.19
CA ARG A 18 16.11 -11.20 -3.15
C ARG A 18 14.76 -11.18 -2.43
N ALA A 19 13.76 -10.56 -3.04
CA ALA A 19 12.40 -10.59 -2.51
C ALA A 19 11.91 -12.03 -2.29
N TYR A 20 11.55 -12.36 -1.04
CA TYR A 20 11.12 -13.69 -0.63
C TYR A 20 9.90 -13.61 0.30
N GLY A 21 9.03 -14.61 0.24
CA GLY A 21 7.89 -14.76 1.16
C GLY A 21 6.64 -13.92 0.84
N TRP A 22 6.75 -12.93 -0.07
CA TRP A 22 5.65 -12.03 -0.46
C TRP A 22 4.62 -12.62 -1.46
N ASN A 23 4.72 -13.91 -1.77
CA ASN A 23 3.80 -14.61 -2.68
C ASN A 23 2.74 -15.46 -1.94
N ARG A 24 2.91 -15.70 -0.63
CA ARG A 24 2.03 -16.60 0.15
C ARG A 24 0.72 -15.94 0.56
N LYS A 25 0.79 -14.68 1.01
CA LYS A 25 -0.34 -13.88 1.48
C LYS A 25 -0.24 -12.48 0.88
N PRO A 26 -1.36 -11.76 0.71
CA PRO A 26 -1.31 -10.40 0.23
C PRO A 26 -0.72 -9.46 1.29
N VAL A 27 -0.46 -8.22 0.93
CA VAL A 27 -0.11 -7.15 1.87
C VAL A 27 -1.36 -6.33 2.14
N LYS A 28 -1.57 -5.95 3.41
CA LYS A 28 -2.67 -5.10 3.85
C LYS A 28 -2.24 -3.63 3.80
N PHE A 29 -3.15 -2.79 3.36
CA PHE A 29 -3.06 -1.34 3.46
C PHE A 29 -4.27 -0.83 4.22
N SER A 30 -4.08 0.11 5.13
CA SER A 30 -5.20 0.76 5.81
C SER A 30 -5.03 2.27 5.86
N LEU A 31 -6.16 2.97 5.86
CA LEU A 31 -6.28 4.40 6.04
C LEU A 31 -7.32 4.65 7.14
N THR A 32 -6.96 5.42 8.15
CA THR A 32 -7.89 5.91 9.17
C THR A 32 -7.87 7.43 9.17
N THR A 33 -9.05 8.05 9.09
CA THR A 33 -9.21 9.50 9.13
C THR A 33 -9.65 9.98 10.52
N PRO A 34 -9.48 11.28 10.84
CA PRO A 34 -9.96 11.87 12.09
C PRO A 34 -11.47 11.74 12.32
N CYS A 35 -12.27 11.68 11.26
CA CYS A 35 -13.72 11.50 11.32
C CYS A 35 -14.15 10.05 11.53
N GLY A 36 -13.18 9.12 11.67
CA GLY A 36 -13.45 7.71 11.93
C GLY A 36 -13.66 6.87 10.67
N ASP A 37 -13.46 7.44 9.47
CA ASP A 37 -13.49 6.64 8.25
C ASP A 37 -12.31 5.68 8.26
N HIS A 38 -12.60 4.42 7.99
CA HIS A 38 -11.60 3.37 7.91
C HIS A 38 -11.70 2.66 6.56
N GLN A 39 -10.61 2.68 5.80
CA GLN A 39 -10.50 1.96 4.53
C GLN A 39 -9.44 0.88 4.65
N ILE A 40 -9.73 -0.28 4.10
CA ILE A 40 -8.82 -1.42 4.08
C ILE A 40 -8.71 -1.96 2.66
N TYR A 41 -7.48 -2.02 2.17
CA TYR A 41 -7.14 -2.64 0.91
C TYR A 41 -6.14 -3.78 1.11
N ALA A 42 -6.06 -4.67 0.13
CA ALA A 42 -5.00 -5.65 0.06
C ALA A 42 -4.62 -5.98 -1.38
N ARG A 43 -3.38 -6.43 -1.60
CA ARG A 43 -2.95 -6.99 -2.89
C ARG A 43 -1.76 -7.94 -2.72
N TYR A 44 -1.70 -8.97 -3.57
CA TYR A 44 -0.54 -9.85 -3.66
C TYR A 44 0.60 -9.16 -4.40
N LEU A 45 1.75 -8.98 -3.75
CA LEU A 45 2.87 -8.29 -4.40
C LEU A 45 3.49 -9.07 -5.57
N SER A 46 3.26 -10.40 -5.63
CA SER A 46 3.89 -11.31 -6.60
C SER A 46 2.99 -11.78 -7.71
N ASP A 47 1.70 -11.53 -7.58
CA ASP A 47 0.69 -11.93 -8.53
C ASP A 47 -0.42 -10.88 -8.44
N MET A 48 -0.24 -9.77 -9.15
CA MET A 48 -1.05 -8.57 -8.95
C MET A 48 -2.48 -8.72 -9.44
N ASP A 49 -2.73 -9.70 -10.31
CA ASP A 49 -4.04 -10.01 -10.87
C ASP A 49 -4.80 -11.03 -10.02
N ARG A 50 -4.11 -11.66 -9.06
CA ARG A 50 -4.74 -12.58 -8.12
C ARG A 50 -5.74 -11.84 -7.23
N PRO A 51 -7.01 -12.28 -7.20
CA PRO A 51 -8.01 -11.68 -6.34
C PRO A 51 -7.71 -11.92 -4.86
N VAL A 52 -8.13 -10.99 -4.01
CA VAL A 52 -8.16 -11.17 -2.56
C VAL A 52 -9.58 -11.59 -2.16
N GLU A 53 -9.76 -12.86 -1.80
CA GLU A 53 -11.08 -13.45 -1.49
C GLU A 53 -11.53 -13.22 -0.05
N THR A 54 -10.74 -12.51 0.77
CA THR A 54 -11.10 -12.24 2.16
C THR A 54 -12.14 -11.14 2.25
N GLU A 55 -13.23 -11.41 2.97
CA GLU A 55 -14.30 -10.47 3.25
C GLU A 55 -13.79 -9.17 3.88
N GLY A 56 -14.32 -8.03 3.43
CA GLY A 56 -13.98 -6.70 3.94
C GLY A 56 -12.70 -6.08 3.36
N TYR A 57 -11.98 -6.77 2.47
CA TYR A 57 -10.80 -6.22 1.80
C TYR A 57 -11.09 -5.86 0.34
N GLN A 58 -10.76 -4.63 -0.04
CA GLN A 58 -10.78 -4.22 -1.44
C GLN A 58 -9.42 -4.44 -2.08
N MET A 59 -9.38 -4.75 -3.38
CA MET A 59 -8.11 -4.90 -4.08
C MET A 59 -7.51 -3.52 -4.37
N ALA A 60 -6.36 -3.20 -3.78
CA ALA A 60 -5.72 -1.87 -3.96
C ALA A 60 -5.41 -1.61 -5.44
N PRO A 61 -5.85 -0.54 -6.10
CA PRO A 61 -5.44 -0.25 -7.48
C PRO A 61 -3.91 -0.12 -7.61
N ILE A 62 -3.36 -0.52 -8.76
CA ILE A 62 -1.91 -0.48 -9.01
C ILE A 62 -1.60 0.38 -10.23
N ASN A 63 -0.53 1.16 -10.15
CA ASN A 63 0.13 1.76 -11.30
C ASN A 63 1.55 1.19 -11.42
N TYR A 64 1.91 0.74 -12.62
CA TYR A 64 3.28 0.33 -12.93
C TYR A 64 4.12 1.56 -13.24
N VAL A 65 5.29 1.65 -12.60
CA VAL A 65 6.25 2.74 -12.79
C VAL A 65 7.52 2.15 -13.43
N GLU A 66 8.42 3.02 -13.88
CA GLU A 66 9.69 2.64 -14.49
C GLU A 66 10.54 1.76 -13.57
N GLU A 67 11.42 0.97 -14.20
CA GLU A 67 12.42 0.12 -13.52
C GLU A 67 11.86 -0.94 -12.54
N GLY A 68 10.57 -1.27 -12.63
CA GLY A 68 9.94 -2.29 -11.78
C GLY A 68 9.39 -1.75 -10.45
N TRP A 69 9.36 -0.42 -10.29
CA TRP A 69 8.62 0.22 -9.22
C TRP A 69 7.11 0.07 -9.44
N MET A 70 6.37 -0.04 -8.34
CA MET A 70 4.92 -0.18 -8.35
C MET A 70 4.32 0.79 -7.35
N GLU A 71 3.27 1.48 -7.75
CA GLU A 71 2.48 2.34 -6.87
C GLU A 71 1.14 1.69 -6.55
N PHE A 72 0.79 1.60 -5.27
CA PHE A 72 -0.52 1.14 -4.82
C PHE A 72 -1.37 2.33 -4.37
N ASP A 73 -2.55 2.52 -4.96
CA ASP A 73 -3.58 3.44 -4.45
C ASP A 73 -4.20 2.80 -3.20
N ALA A 74 -3.74 3.24 -2.03
CA ALA A 74 -3.96 2.58 -0.74
C ALA A 74 -5.00 3.31 0.13
N GLY A 75 -5.74 4.24 -0.46
CA GLY A 75 -6.87 4.91 0.15
C GLY A 75 -7.02 6.36 -0.28
N ARG A 76 -8.20 6.94 -0.03
CA ARG A 76 -8.51 8.34 -0.33
C ARG A 76 -9.17 8.99 0.87
N PHE A 77 -8.90 10.26 1.11
CA PHE A 77 -9.57 11.01 2.17
C PHE A 77 -9.88 12.41 1.66
N VAL A 78 -10.86 13.04 2.30
CA VAL A 78 -11.19 14.44 2.09
C VAL A 78 -10.66 15.21 3.30
N VAL A 79 -10.06 16.36 3.04
CA VAL A 79 -9.70 17.32 4.09
C VAL A 79 -10.78 18.38 4.08
N GLU A 80 -11.54 18.50 5.17
CA GLU A 80 -12.56 19.54 5.30
C GLU A 80 -11.88 20.88 5.63
N GLU A 81 -12.24 21.94 4.89
CA GLU A 81 -11.69 23.29 5.12
C GLU A 81 -12.12 23.90 6.47
N LYS A 82 -13.23 23.40 7.04
CA LYS A 82 -13.80 23.87 8.30
C LYS A 82 -14.20 22.67 9.15
N GLY A 83 -13.35 22.30 10.10
CA GLY A 83 -13.68 21.28 11.09
C GLY A 83 -12.85 21.46 12.36
N ASP A 84 -13.52 21.40 13.52
CA ASP A 84 -12.94 21.47 14.87
C ASP A 84 -12.10 20.24 15.26
N ASN A 85 -11.81 19.35 14.31
CA ASN A 85 -11.09 18.10 14.58
C ASN A 85 -9.83 18.01 13.71
N PRO A 86 -8.78 18.81 14.01
CA PRO A 86 -7.45 18.67 13.41
C PRO A 86 -6.77 17.40 13.93
N GLY A 87 -7.33 16.25 13.58
CA GLY A 87 -6.82 14.95 13.97
C GLY A 87 -5.77 14.43 13.00
N ASN A 88 -5.15 13.31 13.39
CA ASN A 88 -4.17 12.64 12.57
C ASN A 88 -4.83 11.77 11.50
N ILE A 89 -4.25 11.80 10.30
CA ILE A 89 -4.53 10.79 9.27
C ILE A 89 -3.47 9.71 9.41
N GLU A 90 -3.91 8.48 9.62
CA GLU A 90 -3.01 7.34 9.77
C GLU A 90 -3.09 6.45 8.54
N PHE A 91 -1.94 6.12 7.98
CA PHE A 91 -1.81 5.12 6.93
C PHE A 91 -0.85 4.01 7.36
N CYS A 92 -1.17 2.78 6.99
CA CYS A 92 -0.38 1.61 7.36
C CYS A 92 -0.21 0.67 6.16
N MET A 93 1.01 0.17 5.97
CA MET A 93 1.27 -1.04 5.20
C MET A 93 1.69 -2.13 6.20
N ARG A 94 1.03 -3.27 6.19
CA ARG A 94 1.34 -4.37 7.11
C ARG A 94 1.20 -5.74 6.48
N GLU A 95 1.95 -6.67 7.04
CA GLU A 95 1.83 -8.09 6.72
C GLU A 95 0.41 -8.60 7.02
N TRP A 96 -0.05 -9.57 6.23
CA TRP A 96 -1.35 -10.19 6.42
C TRP A 96 -1.48 -10.91 7.77
N GLU A 97 -0.59 -11.89 7.97
CA GLU A 97 -0.44 -12.75 9.13
C GLU A 97 1.05 -13.09 9.22
N GLY A 98 1.59 -13.06 10.45
CA GLY A 98 2.98 -13.44 10.73
C GLY A 98 3.26 -14.93 10.48
N GLY A 99 4.52 -15.33 10.72
CA GLY A 99 4.93 -16.73 10.68
C GLY A 99 5.61 -17.18 9.38
N ASN A 100 5.80 -16.28 8.42
CA ASN A 100 6.58 -16.54 7.22
C ASN A 100 7.74 -15.56 7.11
N TRP A 101 8.94 -16.06 6.86
CA TRP A 101 10.11 -15.24 6.61
C TRP A 101 9.89 -14.39 5.35
N LYS A 102 10.15 -13.09 5.46
CA LYS A 102 10.03 -12.11 4.38
C LYS A 102 11.31 -11.30 4.28
N SER A 103 11.73 -10.99 3.07
CA SER A 103 12.91 -10.18 2.81
C SER A 103 12.81 -9.48 1.45
N GLY A 104 13.73 -8.54 1.19
CA GLY A 104 13.93 -7.97 -0.15
C GLY A 104 12.82 -7.06 -0.69
N LEU A 105 12.04 -6.46 0.19
CA LEU A 105 11.10 -5.40 -0.16
C LEU A 105 11.74 -4.04 0.09
N VAL A 106 11.70 -3.16 -0.90
CA VAL A 106 12.14 -1.77 -0.79
C VAL A 106 10.91 -0.89 -0.82
N LEU A 107 10.80 -0.01 0.17
CA LEU A 107 9.79 1.05 0.20
C LEU A 107 10.51 2.37 -0.06
N GLU A 108 10.18 3.06 -1.15
CA GLU A 108 10.73 4.39 -1.42
C GLU A 108 10.00 5.46 -0.60
N GLY A 109 8.68 5.34 -0.51
CA GLY A 109 7.90 6.26 0.30
C GLY A 109 6.41 6.24 0.01
N VAL A 110 5.77 7.28 0.51
CA VAL A 110 4.34 7.53 0.40
C VAL A 110 4.13 8.87 -0.28
N THR A 111 3.22 8.92 -1.25
CA THR A 111 2.84 10.16 -1.94
C THR A 111 1.38 10.48 -1.64
N ILE A 112 1.12 11.72 -1.22
CA ILE A 112 -0.23 12.26 -1.06
C ILE A 112 -0.42 13.26 -2.20
N LEU A 113 -1.41 12.99 -3.07
CA LEU A 113 -1.70 13.82 -4.23
C LEU A 113 -3.11 14.40 -4.10
N PRO A 114 -3.29 15.72 -4.28
CA PRO A 114 -4.62 16.28 -4.43
C PRO A 114 -5.28 15.69 -5.68
N ARG A 115 -6.60 15.56 -5.64
CA ARG A 115 -7.42 15.24 -6.80
C ARG A 115 -8.59 16.21 -6.83
N GLU A 116 -9.09 16.50 -8.03
CA GLU A 116 -10.39 17.15 -8.15
C GLU A 116 -11.43 16.28 -7.44
N ARG A 117 -12.31 16.93 -6.70
CA ARG A 117 -13.44 16.27 -6.08
C ARG A 117 -14.31 15.76 -7.22
N ALA A 118 -14.49 14.44 -7.32
CA ALA A 118 -15.49 13.92 -8.24
C ALA A 118 -16.86 14.45 -7.75
N GLU A 119 -17.56 15.16 -8.64
CA GLU A 119 -18.90 15.72 -8.39
C GLU A 119 -19.93 14.63 -8.09
#